data_AF-A0A7Y1T1B6-F1
#
_entry.id   AF-A0A7Y1T1B6-F1
#
_cell.length_a   1.000
_cell.length_b   1.000
_cell.length_c   1.000
_cell.angle_alpha   90.00
_cell.angle_beta   90.00
_cell.angle_gamma   90.00
#
_symmetry.space_group_name_H-M   'P 1'
#
loop_
_entity.id
_entity.type
_entity.pdbx_description
1 polymer ?
#
loop_
_entity_poly.entity_id
_entity_poly.type
_entity_poly.pdbx_seq_one_letter_code
_entity_poly.pdbx_strand_id
1 'polypeptide(L)'
;NESKINATLESFTKTSENITTLTNDIKDVELSKTISTLDNTLSSMNALLSDIQQGKGSMGKLMNDESLYNNLEGATKEMEELLRDIKLHPKRYFRILSRKEIPYEGDKN
;
A
#
# COMPACT_ATOMS: atom_id res chain seq x y z
N ASN A 1 -4.04 -18.78 -46.30
CA ASN A 1 -2.98 -17.98 -45.65
C ASN A 1 -3.49 -16.66 -45.09
N GLU A 2 -4.32 -15.90 -45.81
CA GLU A 2 -4.89 -14.62 -45.36
C GLU A 2 -5.64 -14.71 -44.02
N SER A 3 -6.49 -15.73 -43.82
CA SER A 3 -7.21 -15.93 -42.55
C SER A 3 -6.30 -16.05 -41.32
N LYS A 4 -5.12 -16.68 -41.44
CA LYS A 4 -4.14 -16.77 -40.34
C LYS A 4 -3.45 -15.43 -40.07
N ILE A 5 -3.22 -14.64 -41.12
CA ILE A 5 -2.63 -13.30 -41.02
C ILE A 5 -3.61 -12.36 -40.31
N ASN A 6 -4.89 -12.41 -40.67
CA ASN A 6 -5.93 -11.61 -40.01
C ASN A 6 -6.07 -11.98 -38.53
N ALA A 7 -6.11 -13.26 -38.20
CA ALA A 7 -6.15 -13.70 -36.79
C ALA A 7 -4.93 -13.26 -35.98
N THR A 8 -3.74 -13.22 -36.61
CA THR A 8 -2.52 -12.71 -35.98
C THR A 8 -2.57 -11.20 -35.77
N LEU A 9 -3.08 -10.45 -36.75
CA LEU A 9 -3.24 -9.00 -36.67
C LEU A 9 -4.26 -8.61 -35.60
N GLU A 10 -5.39 -9.32 -35.52
CA GLU A 10 -6.39 -9.15 -34.46
C GLU A 10 -5.80 -9.44 -33.08
N SER A 11 -5.03 -10.51 -32.95
CA SER A 11 -4.36 -10.85 -31.69
C SER A 11 -3.35 -9.77 -31.27
N PHE A 12 -2.57 -9.24 -32.22
CA PHE A 12 -1.63 -8.15 -31.98
C PHE A 12 -2.34 -6.87 -31.53
N THR A 13 -3.41 -6.47 -32.23
CA THR A 13 -4.22 -5.30 -31.87
C THR A 13 -4.77 -5.44 -30.45
N LYS A 14 -5.34 -6.61 -30.13
CA LYS A 14 -5.88 -6.89 -28.79
C LYS A 14 -4.80 -6.88 -27.70
N THR A 15 -3.61 -7.41 -27.98
CA THR A 15 -2.47 -7.29 -27.06
C THR A 15 -2.04 -5.84 -26.85
N SER A 16 -1.98 -5.04 -27.92
CA SER A 16 -1.64 -3.62 -27.84
C SER A 16 -2.66 -2.81 -27.03
N GLU A 17 -3.95 -3.09 -27.23
CA GLU A 17 -5.05 -2.53 -26.44
C GLU A 17 -4.92 -2.89 -24.95
N ASN A 18 -4.67 -4.17 -24.63
CA ASN A 18 -4.46 -4.62 -23.26
C ASN A 18 -3.25 -3.96 -22.60
N ILE A 19 -2.13 -3.80 -23.33
CA ILE A 19 -0.94 -3.09 -22.83
C ILE A 19 -1.25 -1.61 -22.57
N THR A 20 -2.04 -0.98 -23.43
CA THR A 20 -2.45 0.42 -23.27
C THR A 20 -3.31 0.60 -22.03
N THR A 21 -4.30 -0.27 -21.83
CA THR A 21 -5.16 -0.27 -20.63
C THR A 21 -4.35 -0.49 -19.36
N LEU A 22 -3.46 -1.50 -19.34
CA LEU A 22 -2.58 -1.74 -18.19
C LEU A 22 -1.68 -0.54 -17.89
N THR A 23 -1.14 0.10 -18.93
CA THR A 23 -0.28 1.29 -18.76
C THR A 23 -1.05 2.47 -18.18
N ASN A 24 -2.32 2.63 -18.53
CA ASN A 24 -3.18 3.67 -17.95
C ASN A 24 -3.56 3.33 -16.50
N ASP A 25 -3.95 2.08 -16.20
CA ASP A 25 -4.21 1.60 -14.84
C ASP A 25 -3.00 1.83 -13.91
N ILE A 26 -1.76 1.68 -14.42
CA ILE A 26 -0.52 1.93 -13.67
C ILE A 26 -0.27 3.42 -13.42
N LYS A 27 -0.66 4.30 -14.35
CA LYS A 27 -0.49 5.76 -14.18
C LYS A 27 -1.40 6.34 -13.09
N ASP A 28 -2.58 5.74 -12.89
CA ASP A 28 -3.59 6.25 -11.96
C ASP A 28 -3.39 5.76 -10.52
N VAL A 29 -2.34 4.98 -10.23
CA VAL A 29 -2.08 4.52 -8.87
C VAL A 29 -1.45 5.66 -8.06
N GLU A 30 -2.23 6.24 -7.13
CA GLU A 30 -1.80 7.22 -6.11
C GLU A 30 -0.85 6.62 -5.04
N LEU A 31 -0.06 5.58 -5.36
CA LEU A 31 0.79 4.86 -4.41
C LEU A 31 1.78 5.80 -3.72
N SER A 32 2.39 6.72 -4.47
CA SER A 32 3.30 7.73 -3.92
C SER A 32 2.62 8.62 -2.88
N LYS A 33 1.35 8.98 -3.10
CA LYS A 33 0.56 9.80 -2.19
C LYS A 33 0.18 9.01 -0.94
N THR A 34 -0.23 7.75 -1.11
CA THR A 34 -0.52 6.84 0.03
C THR A 34 0.72 6.64 0.90
N ILE A 35 1.89 6.37 0.31
CA ILE A 35 3.16 6.24 1.03
C ILE A 35 3.50 7.54 1.78
N SER A 36 3.37 8.69 1.13
CA SER A 36 3.62 10.00 1.74
C SER A 36 2.68 10.30 2.92
N THR A 37 1.39 10.00 2.79
CA THR A 37 0.41 10.15 3.88
C THR A 37 0.73 9.22 5.05
N LEU A 38 1.13 7.98 4.78
CA LEU A 38 1.52 7.01 5.81
C LEU A 38 2.80 7.46 6.54
N ASP A 39 3.82 7.94 5.82
CA ASP A 39 5.02 8.52 6.42
C ASP A 39 4.69 9.66 7.39
N ASN A 40 3.82 10.59 6.98
CA ASN A 40 3.40 11.71 7.84
C ASN A 40 2.65 11.24 9.10
N THR A 41 1.84 10.20 8.94
CA THR A 41 1.08 9.60 10.05
C THR A 41 2.02 8.96 11.07
N LEU A 42 3.00 8.18 10.60
CA LEU A 42 4.02 7.58 11.45
C LEU A 42 4.88 8.62 12.14
N SER A 43 5.30 9.67 11.45
CA SER A 43 6.05 10.77 12.07
C SER A 43 5.26 11.42 13.19
N SER A 44 3.95 11.59 13.03
CA SER A 44 3.06 12.14 14.06
C SER A 44 2.89 11.18 15.24
N MET A 45 2.75 9.87 14.97
CA MET A 45 2.69 8.83 16.02
C MET A 45 3.98 8.76 16.83
N ASN A 46 5.15 8.82 16.17
CA ASN A 46 6.45 8.84 16.83
C ASN A 46 6.62 10.08 17.73
N ALA A 47 6.17 11.25 17.27
CA ALA A 47 6.17 12.46 18.09
C ALA A 47 5.28 12.30 19.33
N LEU A 48 4.07 11.74 19.17
CA LEU A 48 3.16 11.45 20.28
C LEU A 48 3.76 10.46 21.28
N LEU A 49 4.32 9.34 20.82
CA LEU A 49 4.99 8.35 21.66
C LEU A 49 6.18 8.96 22.41
N SER A 50 6.94 9.83 21.74
CA SER A 50 8.05 10.57 22.36
C SER A 50 7.59 11.51 23.46
N ASP A 51 6.48 12.24 23.26
CA ASP A 51 5.92 13.13 24.26
C ASP A 51 5.32 12.37 25.46
N ILE A 52 4.71 11.20 25.22
CA ILE A 52 4.24 10.29 26.27
C ILE A 52 5.43 9.78 27.10
N GLN A 53 6.49 9.29 26.45
CA GLN A 53 7.70 8.79 27.11
C GLN A 53 8.38 9.87 27.98
N GLN A 54 8.34 11.13 27.54
CA GLN A 54 8.87 12.27 28.28
C GLN A 54 7.92 12.77 29.39
N GLY A 55 6.74 12.16 29.56
CA GLY A 55 5.75 12.55 30.57
C GLY A 55 5.14 13.93 30.34
N LYS A 56 5.13 14.43 29.09
CA LYS A 56 4.60 15.77 28.77
C LYS A 56 3.07 15.77 28.74
N GLY A 57 2.47 16.83 29.31
CA GLY A 57 1.03 17.11 29.25
C GLY A 57 0.14 16.27 30.20
N SER A 58 -1.17 16.40 30.05
CA SER A 58 -2.18 15.66 30.81
C SER A 58 -2.21 14.16 30.46
N MET A 59 -1.78 13.78 29.24
CA MET A 59 -1.63 12.38 28.83
C MET A 59 -0.44 11.69 29.48
N GLY A 60 0.70 12.36 29.69
CA GLY A 60 1.80 11.82 30.50
C GLY A 60 1.42 11.54 31.97
N LYS A 61 0.32 12.13 32.45
CA LYS A 61 -0.27 11.87 33.77
C LYS A 61 -1.40 10.84 33.78
N LEU A 62 -1.96 10.49 32.61
CA LEU A 62 -3.14 9.61 32.46
C LEU A 62 -2.80 8.26 31.80
N MET A 63 -1.76 8.22 30.98
CA MET A 63 -1.41 7.11 30.10
C MET A 63 -0.06 6.50 30.51
N ASN A 64 -0.01 5.98 31.74
CA ASN A 64 1.09 5.16 32.23
C ASN A 64 0.76 3.66 32.08
N ASP A 65 -0.08 3.32 31.09
CA ASP A 65 -0.29 1.93 30.73
C ASP A 65 0.85 1.51 29.79
N GLU A 66 1.91 0.99 30.41
CA GLU A 66 3.08 0.47 29.71
C GLU A 66 2.68 -0.53 28.61
N SER A 67 1.60 -1.29 28.79
CA SER A 67 1.11 -2.24 27.78
C SER A 67 0.61 -1.52 26.54
N LEU A 68 -0.18 -0.46 26.70
CA LEU A 68 -0.67 0.33 25.55
C LEU A 68 0.48 1.01 24.81
N TYR A 69 1.44 1.59 25.54
CA TYR A 69 2.63 2.19 24.95
C TYR A 69 3.43 1.16 24.14
N ASN A 70 3.76 0.01 24.74
CA ASN A 70 4.54 -1.04 24.09
C ASN A 70 3.82 -1.62 22.86
N ASN A 71 2.51 -1.80 22.93
CA ASN A 71 1.73 -2.28 21.79
C ASN A 71 1.71 -1.27 20.64
N LEU A 72 1.56 0.02 20.96
CA LEU A 72 1.55 1.07 19.95
C LEU A 72 2.95 1.27 19.33
N GLU A 73 4.00 1.29 20.15
CA GLU A 73 5.39 1.34 19.68
C GLU A 73 5.69 0.16 18.75
N GLY A 74 5.31 -1.06 19.14
CA GLY A 74 5.45 -2.25 18.31
C GLY A 74 4.70 -2.11 16.99
N ALA A 75 3.44 -1.69 17.01
CA ALA A 75 2.64 -1.49 15.80
C ALA A 75 3.23 -0.41 14.86
N THR A 76 3.73 0.68 15.42
CA THR A 76 4.40 1.75 14.67
C THR A 76 5.67 1.23 14.00
N LYS A 77 6.47 0.43 14.71
CA LYS A 77 7.68 -0.19 14.15
C LYS A 77 7.38 -1.16 13.01
N GLU A 78 6.40 -2.05 13.19
CA GLU A 78 5.97 -2.98 12.13
C GLU A 78 5.48 -2.22 10.88
N MET A 79 4.79 -1.09 11.09
CA MET A 79 4.34 -0.24 10.00
C MET A 79 5.49 0.49 9.30
N GLU A 80 6.51 0.94 10.03
CA GLU A 80 7.75 1.48 9.44
C GLU A 80 8.48 0.43 8.59
N GLU A 81 8.58 -0.81 9.06
CA GLU A 81 9.19 -1.91 8.33
C GLU A 81 8.40 -2.24 7.05
N LEU A 82 7.07 -2.30 7.14
CA LEU A 82 6.21 -2.49 5.98
C LEU A 82 6.36 -1.34 4.97
N LEU A 83 6.36 -0.09 5.41
CA LEU A 83 6.56 1.06 4.52
C LEU A 83 7.92 1.03 3.84
N ARG A 84 8.96 0.63 4.58
CA ARG A 84 10.29 0.42 4.01
C ARG A 84 10.27 -0.67 2.95
N ASP A 85 9.58 -1.79 3.18
CA ASP A 85 9.47 -2.85 2.17
C ASP A 85 8.68 -2.38 0.95
N ILE A 86 7.60 -1.61 1.12
CA ILE A 86 6.84 -1.02 0.02
C ILE A 86 7.72 -0.07 -0.80
N LYS A 87 8.55 0.76 -0.15
CA LYS A 87 9.49 1.68 -0.82
C LYS A 87 10.56 0.92 -1.62
N LEU A 88 11.09 -0.18 -1.06
CA LEU A 88 12.12 -1.01 -1.71
C LEU A 88 11.53 -1.92 -2.81
N HIS A 89 10.29 -2.38 -2.64
CA HIS A 89 9.65 -3.39 -3.47
C HIS A 89 8.23 -3.00 -3.92
N PRO A 90 8.03 -1.83 -4.56
CA PRO A 90 6.69 -1.28 -4.84
C PRO A 90 5.84 -2.19 -5.73
N LYS A 91 6.47 -2.97 -6.62
CA LYS A 91 5.77 -3.90 -7.53
C LYS A 91 5.05 -5.04 -6.79
N ARG A 92 5.53 -5.47 -5.61
CA ARG A 92 4.89 -6.56 -4.84
C ARG A 92 3.52 -6.15 -4.29
N TYR A 93 3.39 -4.87 -3.92
CA TYR A 93 2.20 -4.34 -3.25
C TYR A 93 1.24 -3.63 -4.20
N PHE A 94 1.66 -3.38 -5.44
CA PHE A 94 0.85 -2.70 -6.46
C PHE A 94 -0.55 -3.31 -6.64
N ARG A 95 -0.70 -4.63 -6.58
CA ARG A 95 -2.00 -5.30 -6.76
C ARG A 95 -2.95 -5.18 -5.56
N ILE A 96 -2.41 -5.04 -4.35
CA ILE A 96 -3.21 -4.92 -3.13
C ILE A 96 -3.56 -3.45 -2.87
N LEU A 97 -2.63 -2.55 -3.19
CA LEU A 97 -2.78 -1.10 -3.02
C LEU A 97 -3.46 -0.43 -4.22
N SER A 98 -3.68 -1.14 -5.32
CA SER A 98 -4.51 -0.66 -6.42
C SER A 98 -5.97 -0.69 -5.99
N ARG A 99 -6.75 0.32 -6.41
CA ARG A 99 -8.21 0.38 -6.18
C ARG A 99 -9.00 -0.63 -7.01
N LYS A 100 -8.34 -1.61 -7.61
CA LYS A 100 -8.97 -2.61 -8.47
C LYS A 100 -9.50 -3.72 -7.57
N GLU A 101 -10.82 -3.93 -7.61
CA GLU A 101 -11.44 -5.03 -6.86
C GLU A 101 -10.77 -6.35 -7.23
N ILE A 102 -10.35 -7.10 -6.21
CA ILE A 102 -9.91 -8.49 -6.38
C ILE A 102 -11.20 -9.32 -6.38
N PRO A 103 -11.63 -9.88 -7.52
CA PRO A 103 -12.83 -10.69 -7.55
C PRO A 103 -12.64 -11.89 -6.62
N TYR A 104 -13.54 -12.04 -5.65
CA TYR A 104 -13.60 -13.21 -4.79
C TYR A 104 -14.09 -14.40 -5.63
N GLU A 105 -13.18 -15.26 -6.04
CA GLU A 105 -13.54 -16.57 -6.57
C GLU A 105 -13.77 -17.49 -5.36
N GLY A 106 -15.02 -17.54 -4.89
CA GLY A 106 -15.40 -18.47 -3.84
C GLY A 106 -15.08 -19.91 -4.25
N ASP A 107 -14.62 -20.72 -3.29
CA ASP A 107 -14.28 -22.12 -3.50
C ASP A 107 -15.43 -22.82 -4.23
N LYS A 108 -15.17 -23.20 -5.49
CA LYS A 108 -16.09 -24.03 -6.27
C LYS A 108 -15.95 -25.44 -5.71
N ASN A 109 -16.85 -25.81 -4.80
CA ASN A 109 -17.08 -27.19 -4.40
C ASN A 109 -17.50 -28.05 -5.60
#